data_AF-D2U2Q8-F1
#
_entry.id   AF-D2U2Q8-F1
#
_cell.length_a   1.000
_cell.length_b   1.000
_cell.length_c   1.000
_cell.angle_alpha   90.00
_cell.angle_beta   90.00
_cell.angle_gamma   90.00
#
_symmetry.space_group_name_H-M   'P 1'
#
loop_
_entity.id
_entity.type
_entity.pdbx_description
1 polymer ?
#
loop_
_entity_poly.entity_id
_entity_poly.type
_entity_poly.pdbx_seq_one_letter_code
_entity_poly.pdbx_strand_id
1 'polypeptide(L)'
;MVGVLSKNYADLNSAIEDMAKYADEIDNALSVGLGAGDPNQSNMVSQIAKVIQPQHVNQVFTGAATSRALLGQEQTIVNALISPTGEVGKVKISTGPLSSNYPDAIVPVETAIAMLKDMGASSVKFFNMAGLKYREEYQVVAEACANCDFYLEPTGGIDLDNYTEILKIALTAGVKKIIPHIYSSIIDKTTGNTRPEDVKKLLEMTKQCL
;
A
#
# COMPACT_ATOMS: atom_id res chain seq x y z
N MET A 1 6.06 -4.71 8.36
CA MET A 1 6.86 -3.60 7.81
C MET A 1 6.46 -2.32 8.51
N VAL A 2 7.41 -1.42 8.77
CA VAL A 2 7.19 -0.14 9.46
C VAL A 2 7.18 1.00 8.43
N GLY A 3 6.08 1.76 8.39
CA GLY A 3 5.92 2.85 7.44
C GLY A 3 6.59 4.14 7.91
N VAL A 4 7.46 4.73 7.08
CA VAL A 4 8.04 6.06 7.29
C VAL A 4 7.70 6.94 6.08
N LEU A 5 7.18 8.15 6.33
CA LEU A 5 6.53 8.97 5.32
C LEU A 5 7.49 10.03 4.75
N SER A 6 7.67 10.08 3.44
CA SER A 6 8.51 11.10 2.78
C SER A 6 8.02 12.52 3.07
N LYS A 7 6.70 12.71 3.18
CA LYS A 7 6.06 14.01 3.48
C LYS A 7 6.46 14.62 4.82
N ASN A 8 7.04 13.85 5.74
CA ASN A 8 7.51 14.34 7.02
C ASN A 8 8.89 15.00 6.96
N TYR A 9 9.56 14.95 5.80
CA TYR A 9 10.88 15.51 5.59
C TYR A 9 10.83 16.70 4.63
N ALA A 10 11.68 17.69 4.88
CA ALA A 10 11.73 18.91 4.07
C ALA A 10 12.34 18.65 2.68
N ASP A 11 13.22 17.67 2.57
CA ASP A 11 13.99 17.37 1.37
C ASP A 11 14.42 15.90 1.30
N LEU A 12 14.97 15.51 0.15
CA LEU A 12 15.39 14.15 -0.14
C LEU A 12 16.50 13.65 0.79
N ASN A 13 17.50 14.47 1.09
CA ASN A 13 18.67 14.05 1.86
C ASN A 13 18.28 13.79 3.31
N SER A 14 17.49 14.69 3.91
CA SER A 14 17.01 14.50 5.28
C SER A 14 16.15 13.23 5.42
N ALA A 15 15.33 12.92 4.41
CA ALA A 15 14.57 11.66 4.38
C ALA A 15 15.48 10.42 4.29
N ILE A 16 16.48 10.43 3.38
CA ILE A 16 17.41 9.30 3.21
C ILE A 16 18.21 9.06 4.49
N GLU A 17 18.79 10.10 5.07
CA GLU A 17 19.61 9.99 6.28
C GLU A 17 18.84 9.38 7.45
N ASP A 18 17.58 9.77 7.63
CA ASP A 18 16.75 9.28 8.73
C ASP A 18 16.17 7.89 8.46
N MET A 19 15.65 7.65 7.25
CA MET A 19 15.12 6.33 6.88
C MET A 19 16.20 5.24 6.86
N ALA A 20 17.46 5.58 6.60
CA ALA A 20 18.57 4.64 6.72
C ALA A 20 18.75 4.13 8.16
N LYS A 21 18.59 5.01 9.16
CA LYS A 21 18.65 4.62 10.57
C LYS A 21 17.50 3.70 10.95
N TYR A 22 16.28 4.03 10.50
CA TYR A 22 15.15 3.11 10.67
C TYR A 22 15.45 1.75 10.04
N ALA A 23 15.88 1.72 8.77
CA ALA A 23 16.17 0.46 8.08
C ALA A 23 17.19 -0.41 8.82
N ASP A 24 18.25 0.18 9.39
CA ASP A 24 19.26 -0.55 10.18
C ASP A 24 18.68 -1.19 11.45
N GLU A 25 17.81 -0.46 12.17
CA GLU A 25 17.24 -0.90 13.46
C GLU A 25 16.14 -1.98 13.34
N ILE A 26 15.57 -2.17 12.15
CA ILE A 26 14.43 -3.10 11.95
C ILE A 26 14.67 -4.11 10.82
N ASP A 27 15.92 -4.54 10.62
CA ASP A 27 16.30 -5.55 9.63
C ASP A 27 15.80 -5.20 8.21
N ASN A 28 15.86 -3.91 7.87
CA ASN A 28 15.35 -3.31 6.65
C ASN A 28 13.85 -3.56 6.39
N ALA A 29 13.05 -3.90 7.41
CA ALA A 29 11.60 -4.04 7.34
C ALA A 29 10.86 -2.70 7.18
N LEU A 30 11.50 -1.76 6.48
CA LEU A 30 11.04 -0.42 6.15
C LEU A 30 10.05 -0.45 4.98
N SER A 31 9.02 0.39 5.11
CA SER A 31 8.04 0.71 4.09
C SER A 31 8.11 2.21 3.80
N VAL A 32 8.70 2.60 2.67
CA VAL A 32 8.79 4.01 2.28
C VAL A 32 7.41 4.46 1.80
N GLY A 33 6.82 5.44 2.48
CA GLY A 33 5.45 5.90 2.26
C GLY A 33 5.37 7.31 1.68
N LEU A 34 4.33 7.57 0.87
CA LEU A 34 4.03 8.93 0.38
C LEU A 34 3.55 9.86 1.53
N GLY A 35 2.64 9.34 2.36
CA GLY A 35 1.87 10.13 3.34
C GLY A 35 0.43 10.35 2.86
N ALA A 36 -0.51 9.57 3.44
CA ALA A 36 -1.93 9.57 3.07
C ALA A 36 -2.24 9.38 1.56
N GLY A 37 -1.30 8.80 0.80
CA GLY A 37 -1.45 8.64 -0.65
C GLY A 37 -1.26 9.93 -1.45
N ASP A 38 -0.61 10.96 -0.89
CA ASP A 38 -0.32 12.22 -1.59
C ASP A 38 0.52 11.96 -2.85
N PRO A 39 -0.05 12.13 -4.06
CA PRO A 39 0.62 11.75 -5.28
C PRO A 39 1.87 12.59 -5.56
N ASN A 40 1.95 13.82 -5.04
CA ASN A 40 3.08 14.73 -5.27
C ASN A 40 4.39 14.22 -4.66
N GLN A 41 4.30 13.26 -3.74
CA GLN A 41 5.45 12.62 -3.11
C GLN A 41 6.04 11.48 -3.95
N SER A 42 5.38 11.06 -5.04
CA SER A 42 5.75 9.88 -5.84
C SER A 42 7.21 9.91 -6.33
N ASN A 43 7.69 11.06 -6.81
CA ASN A 43 9.08 11.17 -7.26
C ASN A 43 10.06 11.07 -6.09
N MET A 44 9.80 11.78 -4.98
CA MET A 44 10.65 11.75 -3.79
C MET A 44 10.76 10.32 -3.22
N VAL A 45 9.64 9.60 -3.12
CA VAL A 45 9.62 8.19 -2.71
C VAL A 45 10.48 7.31 -3.61
N SER A 46 10.42 7.51 -4.94
CA SER A 46 11.24 6.75 -5.89
C SER A 46 12.74 7.01 -5.69
N GLN A 47 13.12 8.27 -5.45
CA GLN A 47 14.52 8.65 -5.20
C GLN A 47 15.03 8.14 -3.85
N ILE A 48 14.20 8.13 -2.80
CA ILE A 48 14.54 7.52 -1.51
C ILE A 48 14.78 6.02 -1.70
N ALA A 49 13.84 5.33 -2.36
CA ALA A 49 13.90 3.89 -2.57
C ALA A 49 15.16 3.45 -3.32
N LYS A 50 15.61 4.24 -4.32
CA LYS A 50 16.87 4.03 -5.05
C LYS A 50 18.07 3.85 -4.10
N VAL A 51 18.14 4.66 -3.05
CA VAL A 51 19.28 4.69 -2.12
C VAL A 51 19.10 3.69 -0.99
N ILE A 52 17.91 3.66 -0.37
CA ILE A 52 17.65 2.87 0.83
C ILE A 52 17.45 1.38 0.53
N GLN A 53 16.97 1.03 -0.67
CA GLN A 53 16.66 -0.36 -1.05
C GLN A 53 15.78 -1.09 0.00
N PRO A 54 14.61 -0.53 0.37
CA PRO A 54 13.77 -1.05 1.46
C PRO A 54 13.08 -2.36 1.07
N GLN A 55 12.53 -3.09 2.04
CA GLN A 55 11.65 -4.24 1.74
C GLN A 55 10.37 -3.83 1.01
N HIS A 56 9.86 -2.61 1.23
CA HIS A 56 8.62 -2.15 0.60
C HIS A 56 8.59 -0.65 0.26
N VAL A 57 7.90 -0.34 -0.84
CA VAL A 57 7.68 1.01 -1.35
C VAL A 57 6.21 1.19 -1.67
N ASN A 58 5.62 2.28 -1.20
CA ASN A 58 4.28 2.68 -1.57
C ASN A 58 4.33 3.59 -2.80
N GLN A 59 3.55 3.32 -3.83
CA GLN A 59 3.44 4.22 -4.98
C GLN A 59 2.00 4.51 -5.37
N VAL A 60 1.82 5.61 -6.08
CA VAL A 60 0.65 5.83 -6.93
C VAL A 60 0.77 5.02 -8.21
N PHE A 61 -0.32 4.80 -8.93
CA PHE A 61 -0.33 3.97 -10.15
C PHE A 61 0.78 4.39 -11.13
N THR A 62 0.90 5.69 -11.40
CA THR A 62 1.89 6.25 -12.34
C THR A 62 3.34 6.25 -11.83
N GLY A 63 3.57 5.92 -10.56
CA GLY A 63 4.89 5.92 -9.93
C GLY A 63 5.55 4.55 -9.84
N ALA A 64 4.80 3.47 -10.06
CA ALA A 64 5.29 2.10 -9.88
C ALA A 64 6.51 1.78 -10.74
N ALA A 65 6.44 2.04 -12.05
CA ALA A 65 7.53 1.78 -12.99
C ALA A 65 8.79 2.59 -12.64
N THR A 66 8.63 3.87 -12.25
CA THR A 66 9.75 4.72 -11.84
C THR A 66 10.46 4.16 -10.62
N SER A 67 9.70 3.77 -9.57
CA SER A 67 10.29 3.13 -8.40
C SER A 67 11.02 1.83 -8.76
N ARG A 68 10.38 0.94 -9.54
CA ARG A 68 10.99 -0.33 -9.95
C ARG A 68 12.30 -0.11 -10.72
N ALA A 69 12.29 0.79 -11.70
CA ALA A 69 13.47 1.08 -12.52
C ALA A 69 14.62 1.66 -11.69
N LEU A 70 14.34 2.55 -10.74
CA LEU A 70 15.37 3.13 -9.87
C LEU A 70 15.88 2.17 -8.80
N LEU A 71 15.04 1.25 -8.31
CA LEU A 71 15.49 0.17 -7.44
C LEU A 71 16.51 -0.72 -8.16
N GLY A 72 16.30 -0.99 -9.45
CA GLY A 72 17.21 -1.80 -10.28
C GLY A 72 17.16 -3.29 -9.96
N GLN A 73 16.14 -3.73 -9.23
CA GLN A 73 15.97 -5.10 -8.73
C GLN A 73 14.47 -5.39 -8.47
N GLU A 74 14.11 -6.68 -8.29
CA GLU A 74 12.72 -7.15 -8.19
C GLU A 74 12.28 -7.59 -6.77
N GLN A 75 13.22 -7.69 -5.84
CA GLN A 75 13.02 -8.15 -4.46
C GLN A 75 12.16 -7.21 -3.63
N THR A 76 12.34 -5.89 -3.77
CA THR A 76 11.51 -4.90 -3.07
C THR A 76 10.07 -4.98 -3.56
N ILE A 77 9.13 -5.07 -2.63
CA ILE A 77 7.70 -5.02 -2.94
C ILE A 77 7.32 -3.57 -3.26
N VAL A 78 6.87 -3.34 -4.49
CA VAL A 78 6.37 -2.01 -4.91
C VAL A 78 4.87 -2.14 -5.10
N ASN A 79 4.08 -1.56 -4.20
CA ASN A 79 2.64 -1.47 -4.42
C ASN A 79 2.31 -0.34 -5.39
N ALA A 80 1.11 -0.35 -5.95
CA ALA A 80 0.57 0.86 -6.57
C ALA A 80 -0.90 1.09 -6.24
N LEU A 81 -1.21 2.37 -5.99
CA LEU A 81 -2.51 2.84 -5.54
C LEU A 81 -3.54 2.79 -6.67
N ILE A 82 -4.60 2.02 -6.44
CA ILE A 82 -5.87 2.10 -7.18
C ILE A 82 -7.01 2.36 -6.19
N SER A 83 -8.11 2.94 -6.65
CA SER A 83 -9.19 3.38 -5.78
C SER A 83 -10.54 2.74 -6.11
N PRO A 84 -11.42 2.53 -5.10
CA PRO A 84 -12.81 2.17 -5.32
C PRO A 84 -13.51 3.24 -6.16
N THR A 85 -14.56 2.83 -6.86
CA THR A 85 -15.33 3.67 -7.78
C THR A 85 -16.81 3.75 -7.43
N GLY A 86 -17.30 2.84 -6.58
CA GLY A 86 -18.74 2.60 -6.40
C GLY A 86 -19.32 1.65 -7.46
N GLU A 87 -18.50 1.16 -8.40
CA GLU A 87 -18.89 0.19 -9.41
C GLU A 87 -18.08 -1.10 -9.23
N VAL A 88 -18.77 -2.20 -8.89
CA VAL A 88 -18.16 -3.51 -8.68
C VAL A 88 -17.44 -3.98 -9.96
N GLY A 89 -16.19 -4.45 -9.80
CA GLY A 89 -15.36 -4.91 -10.91
C GLY A 89 -14.57 -3.81 -11.62
N LYS A 90 -14.70 -2.55 -11.22
CA LYS A 90 -13.93 -1.44 -11.78
C LYS A 90 -13.18 -0.64 -10.73
N VAL A 91 -11.99 -0.19 -11.11
CA VAL A 91 -11.07 0.56 -10.25
C VAL A 91 -10.60 1.83 -10.96
N LYS A 92 -10.40 2.88 -10.17
CA LYS A 92 -9.78 4.12 -10.63
C LYS A 92 -8.26 3.98 -10.59
N ILE A 93 -7.61 4.26 -11.72
CA ILE A 93 -6.13 4.23 -11.86
C ILE A 93 -5.51 5.62 -12.04
N SER A 94 -6.31 6.68 -12.22
CA SER A 94 -5.84 8.07 -12.31
C SER A 94 -5.43 8.62 -10.94
N THR A 95 -4.39 8.04 -10.35
CA THR A 95 -3.95 8.31 -8.97
C THR A 95 -2.61 9.04 -8.88
N GLY A 96 -2.00 9.39 -10.02
CA GLY A 96 -0.76 10.17 -10.11
C GLY A 96 -0.96 11.69 -9.96
N PRO A 97 0.15 12.47 -9.86
CA PRO A 97 0.12 13.91 -9.49
C PRO A 97 -0.78 14.77 -10.37
N LEU A 98 -0.68 14.59 -11.69
CA LEU A 98 -1.51 15.31 -12.65
C LEU A 98 -2.82 14.58 -12.87
N SER A 99 -2.77 13.27 -13.13
CA SER A 99 -3.94 12.46 -13.48
C SER A 99 -5.05 12.51 -12.44
N SER A 100 -4.74 12.73 -11.16
CA SER A 100 -5.74 12.86 -10.10
C SER A 100 -6.62 14.11 -10.21
N ASN A 101 -6.22 15.09 -11.03
CA ASN A 101 -6.94 16.34 -11.26
C ASN A 101 -7.76 16.33 -12.58
N TYR A 102 -7.76 15.21 -13.29
CA TYR A 102 -8.52 15.01 -14.54
C TYR A 102 -9.69 14.04 -14.30
N PRO A 103 -10.61 13.89 -15.28
CA PRO A 103 -11.66 12.87 -15.19
C PRO A 103 -11.09 11.49 -14.86
N ASP A 104 -11.85 10.74 -14.07
CA ASP A 104 -11.40 9.46 -13.55
C ASP A 104 -11.15 8.45 -14.68
N ALA A 105 -9.94 7.89 -14.72
CA ALA A 105 -9.62 6.75 -15.55
C ALA A 105 -10.06 5.48 -14.82
N ILE A 106 -11.24 4.98 -15.16
CA ILE A 106 -11.87 3.81 -14.57
C ILE A 106 -11.74 2.63 -15.53
N VAL A 107 -11.16 1.53 -15.05
CA VAL A 107 -10.89 0.33 -15.85
C VAL A 107 -11.31 -0.93 -15.10
N PRO A 108 -11.52 -2.07 -15.78
CA PRO A 108 -11.69 -3.36 -15.12
C PRO A 108 -10.49 -3.70 -14.22
N VAL A 109 -10.75 -4.40 -13.10
CA VAL A 109 -9.71 -4.74 -12.12
C VAL A 109 -8.57 -5.52 -12.75
N GLU A 110 -8.87 -6.52 -13.56
CA GLU A 110 -7.88 -7.38 -14.21
C GLU A 110 -6.99 -6.58 -15.16
N THR A 111 -7.56 -5.60 -15.88
CA THR A 111 -6.79 -4.69 -16.74
C THR A 111 -5.84 -3.84 -15.91
N ALA A 112 -6.30 -3.30 -14.77
CA ALA A 112 -5.41 -2.56 -13.88
C ALA A 112 -4.28 -3.44 -13.35
N ILE A 113 -4.56 -4.68 -12.93
CA ILE A 113 -3.53 -5.62 -12.46
C ILE A 113 -2.51 -5.94 -13.56
N ALA A 114 -2.95 -6.17 -14.80
CA ALA A 114 -2.05 -6.41 -15.92
C ALA A 114 -1.10 -5.22 -16.15
N MET A 115 -1.63 -4.00 -16.18
CA MET A 115 -0.82 -2.78 -16.32
C MET A 115 0.16 -2.59 -15.16
N LEU A 116 -0.25 -2.93 -13.92
CA LEU A 116 0.63 -2.88 -12.75
C LEU A 116 1.80 -3.86 -12.89
N LYS A 117 1.56 -5.06 -13.40
CA LYS A 117 2.61 -6.04 -13.71
C LYS A 117 3.55 -5.56 -14.80
N ASP A 118 3.02 -4.96 -15.88
CA ASP A 118 3.85 -4.36 -16.94
C ASP A 118 4.76 -3.24 -16.41
N MET A 119 4.29 -2.51 -15.39
CA MET A 119 5.07 -1.49 -14.68
C MET A 119 6.00 -2.06 -13.60
N GLY A 120 6.04 -3.38 -13.39
CA GLY A 120 6.89 -4.03 -12.39
C GLY A 120 6.44 -3.83 -10.94
N ALA A 121 5.18 -3.46 -10.72
CA ALA A 121 4.58 -3.48 -9.39
C ALA A 121 4.42 -4.93 -8.89
N SER A 122 4.38 -5.07 -7.57
CA SER A 122 4.25 -6.36 -6.88
C SER A 122 2.84 -6.61 -6.33
N SER A 123 2.09 -5.53 -6.08
CA SER A 123 0.82 -5.60 -5.37
C SER A 123 -0.13 -4.45 -5.74
N VAL A 124 -1.43 -4.70 -5.58
CA VAL A 124 -2.45 -3.66 -5.56
C VAL A 124 -2.49 -3.04 -4.17
N LYS A 125 -2.40 -1.72 -4.09
CA LYS A 125 -2.86 -0.96 -2.91
C LYS A 125 -4.26 -0.43 -3.15
N PHE A 126 -5.25 -1.08 -2.54
CA PHE A 126 -6.65 -0.69 -2.68
C PHE A 126 -6.99 0.37 -1.63
N PHE A 127 -7.10 1.63 -2.05
CA PHE A 127 -7.25 2.78 -1.16
C PHE A 127 -8.18 3.85 -1.77
N ASN A 128 -9.13 4.44 -1.05
CA ASN A 128 -9.42 4.32 0.38
C ASN A 128 -10.68 3.47 0.63
N MET A 129 -10.53 2.33 1.30
CA MET A 129 -11.63 1.39 1.56
C MET A 129 -12.71 1.92 2.52
N ALA A 130 -12.38 2.90 3.36
CA ALA A 130 -13.24 3.37 4.44
C ALA A 130 -13.82 2.20 5.27
N GLY A 131 -12.95 1.26 5.67
CA GLY A 131 -13.32 0.03 6.37
C GLY A 131 -14.01 -0.94 5.42
N LEU A 132 -15.26 -1.28 5.72
CA LEU A 132 -16.09 -2.20 4.93
C LEU A 132 -17.10 -1.48 4.01
N LYS A 133 -16.98 -0.15 3.82
CA LYS A 133 -17.90 0.61 2.95
C LYS A 133 -17.95 0.04 1.52
N TYR A 134 -16.80 -0.35 0.98
CA TYR A 134 -16.65 -0.88 -0.38
C TYR A 134 -16.42 -2.40 -0.37
N ARG A 135 -17.12 -3.14 0.50
CA ARG A 135 -16.92 -4.58 0.72
C ARG A 135 -17.01 -5.41 -0.56
N GLU A 136 -18.04 -5.17 -1.39
CA GLU A 136 -18.26 -5.93 -2.63
C GLU A 136 -17.17 -5.63 -3.68
N GLU A 137 -16.79 -4.36 -3.84
CA GLU A 137 -15.66 -3.98 -4.71
C GLU A 137 -14.35 -4.64 -4.24
N TYR A 138 -14.08 -4.61 -2.93
CA TYR A 138 -12.88 -5.22 -2.36
C TYR A 138 -12.85 -6.74 -2.56
N GLN A 139 -14.00 -7.43 -2.45
CA GLN A 139 -14.08 -8.86 -2.73
C GLN A 139 -13.69 -9.18 -4.18
N VAL A 140 -14.21 -8.43 -5.15
CA VAL A 140 -13.83 -8.64 -6.56
C VAL A 140 -12.35 -8.30 -6.81
N VAL A 141 -11.81 -7.28 -6.14
CA VAL A 141 -10.36 -6.99 -6.19
C VAL A 141 -9.54 -8.15 -5.64
N ALA A 142 -9.98 -8.77 -4.54
CA ALA A 142 -9.31 -9.92 -3.96
C ALA A 142 -9.34 -11.16 -4.86
N GLU A 143 -10.50 -11.47 -5.44
CA GLU A 143 -10.67 -12.57 -6.40
C GLU A 143 -9.79 -12.35 -7.64
N ALA A 144 -9.77 -11.13 -8.19
CA ALA A 144 -8.92 -10.78 -9.33
C ALA A 144 -7.42 -10.90 -8.99
N CYS A 145 -6.99 -10.46 -7.80
CA CYS A 145 -5.60 -10.63 -7.35
C CYS A 145 -5.20 -12.11 -7.23
N ALA A 146 -6.08 -12.95 -6.68
CA ALA A 146 -5.84 -14.39 -6.59
C ALA A 146 -5.73 -15.04 -7.98
N ASN A 147 -6.69 -14.77 -8.86
CA ASN A 147 -6.74 -15.30 -10.22
C ASN A 147 -5.55 -14.86 -11.08
N CYS A 148 -5.10 -13.62 -10.89
CA CYS A 148 -3.99 -13.06 -11.65
C CYS A 148 -2.62 -13.38 -11.03
N ASP A 149 -2.52 -14.09 -9.91
CA ASP A 149 -1.28 -14.25 -9.13
C ASP A 149 -0.62 -12.89 -8.80
N PHE A 150 -1.32 -12.09 -8.01
CA PHE A 150 -0.89 -10.76 -7.58
C PHE A 150 -1.20 -10.52 -6.11
N TYR A 151 -0.38 -9.70 -5.44
CA TYR A 151 -0.54 -9.45 -4.01
C TYR A 151 -1.54 -8.31 -3.76
N LEU A 152 -2.08 -8.25 -2.54
CA LEU A 152 -3.11 -7.27 -2.18
C LEU A 152 -2.80 -6.55 -0.88
N GLU A 153 -3.04 -5.24 -0.87
CA GLU A 153 -2.78 -4.37 0.27
C GLU A 153 -4.02 -3.54 0.61
N PRO A 154 -4.96 -4.08 1.40
CA PRO A 154 -6.15 -3.33 1.80
C PRO A 154 -5.75 -2.16 2.69
N THR A 155 -6.27 -0.96 2.37
CA THR A 155 -5.90 0.28 3.07
C THR A 155 -7.08 1.22 3.27
N GLY A 156 -7.19 1.77 4.48
CA GLY A 156 -8.07 2.89 4.80
C GLY A 156 -9.31 2.48 5.60
N GLY A 157 -9.46 3.07 6.79
CA GLY A 157 -10.55 2.75 7.72
C GLY A 157 -10.49 1.36 8.35
N ILE A 158 -9.33 0.69 8.28
CA ILE A 158 -9.10 -0.59 8.98
C ILE A 158 -8.83 -0.29 10.47
N ASP A 159 -9.52 -1.01 11.36
CA ASP A 159 -9.37 -0.93 12.81
C ASP A 159 -9.44 -2.34 13.44
N LEU A 160 -9.39 -2.42 14.77
CA LEU A 160 -9.42 -3.70 15.48
C LEU A 160 -10.76 -4.44 15.37
N ASP A 161 -11.85 -3.74 15.04
CA ASP A 161 -13.18 -4.36 14.97
C ASP A 161 -13.41 -5.01 13.59
N ASN A 162 -12.88 -4.40 12.53
CA ASN A 162 -13.09 -4.87 11.16
C ASN A 162 -11.90 -5.64 10.54
N TYR A 163 -10.73 -5.65 11.19
CA TYR A 163 -9.50 -6.27 10.66
C TYR A 163 -9.70 -7.73 10.22
N THR A 164 -10.29 -8.55 11.09
CA THR A 164 -10.49 -9.99 10.83
C THR A 164 -11.37 -10.22 9.60
N GLU A 165 -12.45 -9.45 9.43
CA GLU A 165 -13.34 -9.60 8.28
C GLU A 165 -12.62 -9.22 6.99
N ILE A 166 -11.93 -8.07 6.97
CA ILE A 166 -11.18 -7.60 5.81
C ILE A 166 -10.08 -8.58 5.42
N LEU A 167 -9.34 -9.13 6.39
CA LEU A 167 -8.30 -10.12 6.13
C LEU A 167 -8.90 -11.43 5.58
N LYS A 168 -10.00 -11.92 6.17
CA LYS A 168 -10.66 -13.16 5.74
C LYS A 168 -11.21 -13.09 4.32
N ILE A 169 -11.69 -11.93 3.85
CA ILE A 169 -12.12 -11.77 2.45
C ILE A 169 -10.96 -12.09 1.50
N ALA A 170 -9.77 -11.52 1.73
CA ALA A 170 -8.62 -11.76 0.86
C ALA A 170 -8.04 -13.18 0.99
N LEU A 171 -8.02 -13.74 2.21
CA LEU A 171 -7.61 -15.13 2.43
C LEU A 171 -8.55 -16.12 1.73
N THR A 172 -9.86 -15.93 1.85
CA THR A 172 -10.88 -16.80 1.25
C THR A 172 -10.83 -16.76 -0.27
N ALA A 173 -10.56 -15.58 -0.85
CA ALA A 173 -10.34 -15.43 -2.28
C ALA A 173 -9.08 -16.16 -2.79
N GLY A 174 -8.16 -16.54 -1.90
CA GLY A 174 -6.93 -17.24 -2.27
C GLY A 174 -5.75 -16.33 -2.60
N VAL A 175 -5.75 -15.07 -2.13
CA VAL A 175 -4.64 -14.14 -2.35
C VAL A 175 -3.38 -14.64 -1.64
N LYS A 176 -2.28 -14.82 -2.38
CA LYS A 176 -1.05 -15.45 -1.86
C LYS A 176 -0.30 -14.61 -0.81
N LYS A 177 -0.30 -13.29 -0.94
CA LYS A 177 0.30 -12.37 0.04
C LYS A 177 -0.58 -11.15 0.23
N ILE A 178 -0.85 -10.83 1.50
CA ILE A 178 -1.76 -9.76 1.90
C ILE A 178 -1.01 -8.85 2.89
N ILE A 179 -0.98 -7.55 2.61
CA ILE A 179 -0.31 -6.55 3.46
C ILE A 179 -1.35 -5.51 3.90
N PRO A 180 -2.13 -5.79 4.96
CA PRO A 180 -3.12 -4.85 5.44
C PRO A 180 -2.46 -3.63 6.08
N HIS A 181 -2.93 -2.44 5.73
CA HIS A 181 -2.41 -1.17 6.22
C HIS A 181 -3.35 -0.58 7.28
N ILE A 182 -2.91 -0.67 8.54
CA ILE A 182 -3.60 -0.10 9.69
C ILE A 182 -2.83 1.14 10.15
N TYR A 183 -3.45 2.32 10.08
CA TYR A 183 -2.81 3.60 10.38
C TYR A 183 -3.44 4.28 11.59
N SER A 184 -4.29 5.29 11.37
CA SER A 184 -4.81 6.18 12.41
C SER A 184 -5.58 5.50 13.53
N SER A 185 -6.18 4.33 13.28
CA SER A 185 -6.95 3.57 14.28
C SER A 185 -6.08 3.04 15.42
N ILE A 186 -4.79 2.78 15.16
CA ILE A 186 -3.83 2.23 16.14
C ILE A 186 -2.78 3.23 16.61
N ILE A 187 -2.87 4.49 16.18
CA ILE A 187 -1.96 5.57 16.58
C ILE A 187 -2.53 6.33 17.77
N ASP A 188 -1.74 6.48 18.83
CA ASP A 188 -2.05 7.36 19.95
C ASP A 188 -1.95 8.82 19.48
N LYS A 189 -3.04 9.57 19.63
CA LYS A 189 -3.13 10.95 19.11
C LYS A 189 -2.26 11.96 19.88
N THR A 190 -1.86 11.63 21.11
CA THR A 190 -1.07 12.52 21.96
C THR A 190 0.41 12.41 21.62
N THR A 191 0.89 11.18 21.42
CA THR A 191 2.32 10.89 21.17
C THR A 191 2.64 10.76 19.68
N GLY A 192 1.66 10.45 18.84
CA GLY A 192 1.86 10.10 17.43
C GLY A 192 2.38 8.68 17.22
N ASN A 193 2.58 7.90 18.29
CA ASN A 193 3.12 6.55 18.20
C ASN A 193 2.04 5.52 17.85
N THR A 194 2.40 4.56 17.00
CA THR A 194 1.62 3.33 16.87
C THR A 194 1.69 2.55 18.18
N ARG A 195 0.52 2.18 18.72
CA ARG A 195 0.37 1.45 19.98
C ARG A 195 0.87 -0.01 19.84
N PRO A 196 1.98 -0.41 20.51
CA PRO A 196 2.51 -1.76 20.37
C PRO A 196 1.54 -2.86 20.80
N GLU A 197 0.68 -2.60 21.77
CA GLU A 197 -0.39 -3.49 22.23
C GLU A 197 -1.43 -3.78 21.14
N ASP A 198 -1.74 -2.80 20.29
CA ASP A 198 -2.67 -3.01 19.18
C ASP A 198 -1.99 -3.78 18.04
N VAL A 199 -0.69 -3.57 17.82
CA VAL A 199 0.11 -4.41 16.89
C VAL A 199 0.14 -5.88 17.36
N LYS A 200 0.30 -6.12 18.67
CA LYS A 200 0.23 -7.48 19.24
C LYS A 200 -1.14 -8.13 19.01
N LYS A 201 -2.24 -7.39 19.20
CA LYS A 201 -3.59 -7.88 18.91
C LYS A 201 -3.77 -8.22 17.44
N LEU A 202 -3.35 -7.34 16.53
CA LEU A 202 -3.42 -7.58 15.08
C LEU A 202 -2.64 -8.83 14.67
N LEU A 203 -1.45 -9.05 15.24
CA LEU A 203 -0.66 -10.26 15.01
C LEU A 203 -1.40 -11.51 15.48
N GLU A 204 -2.03 -11.48 16.64
CA GLU A 204 -2.81 -12.61 17.16
C GLU A 204 -4.05 -12.89 16.29
N MET A 205 -4.78 -11.85 15.88
CA MET A 205 -5.91 -11.97 14.96
C MET A 205 -5.47 -12.55 13.61
N THR A 206 -4.28 -12.18 13.12
CA THR A 206 -3.68 -12.75 11.90
C THR A 206 -3.45 -14.25 12.07
N LYS A 207 -2.79 -14.66 13.15
CA LYS A 207 -2.50 -16.07 13.45
C LYS A 207 -3.76 -16.93 13.56
N GLN A 208 -4.86 -16.36 14.05
CA GLN A 208 -6.14 -17.06 14.16
C GLN A 208 -6.86 -17.23 12.82
N CYS A 209 -6.47 -16.47 11.78
CA CYS A 209 -7.04 -16.57 10.44
C CYS A 209 -6.24 -17.47 9.49
N LEU A 210 -4.99 -17.77 9.83
CA LEU A 210 -4.08 -18.64 9.07
C LEU A 210 -4.16 -20.09 9.57
#